data_AF-A0A645HEW3-F1
#
_entry.id   AF-A0A645HEW3-F1
#
_cell.length_a   1.000
_cell.length_b   1.000
_cell.length_c   1.000
_cell.angle_alpha   90.00
_cell.angle_beta   90.00
_cell.angle_gamma   90.00
#
_symmetry.space_group_name_H-M   'P 1'
#
loop_
_entity.id
_entity.type
_entity.pdbx_description
1 polymer ?
#
loop_
_entity_poly.entity_id
_entity_poly.type
_entity_poly.pdbx_seq_one_letter_code
_entity_poly.pdbx_strand_id
1 'polypeptide(L)' 'MTPIIYTTYHVYKKYVSGYYDHCDIWFSDPDMRQLPDGKSWTFCQYSFEGQLKGADGKIMKIDLNVYRGSRFSWLFY' A
#
# COMPACT_ATOMS: atom_id res chain seq x y z
N MET A 1 -17.51 3.43 -8.41
CA MET A 1 -16.12 3.64 -7.93
C MET A 1 -15.95 2.79 -6.69
N THR A 2 -14.93 1.93 -6.66
CA THR A 2 -14.67 1.04 -5.51
C THR A 2 -13.61 1.71 -4.63
N PRO A 3 -13.80 1.80 -3.30
CA PRO A 3 -12.81 2.41 -2.42
C PRO A 3 -11.54 1.55 -2.29
N ILE A 4 -10.43 2.20 -1.94
CA ILE A 4 -9.17 1.55 -1.58
C ILE A 4 -9.05 1.54 -0.05
N ILE A 5 -8.68 0.40 0.53
CA ILE A 5 -8.47 0.26 1.98
C ILE A 5 -6.96 0.31 2.26
N TYR A 6 -6.51 1.37 2.95
CA TYR A 6 -5.17 1.43 3.51
C TYR A 6 -5.13 0.71 4.87
N THR A 7 -4.17 -0.20 5.07
CA THR A 7 -4.11 -0.99 6.29
C THR A 7 -2.75 -1.63 6.54
N THR A 8 -2.42 -1.86 7.80
CA THR A 8 -1.30 -2.71 8.23
C THR A 8 -1.71 -4.18 8.28
N TYR A 9 -0.73 -5.08 8.44
CA TYR A 9 -0.97 -6.52 8.56
C TYR A 9 -2.03 -6.88 9.62
N HIS A 10 -1.87 -6.37 10.84
CA HIS A 10 -2.75 -6.74 11.97
C HIS A 10 -4.18 -6.24 11.78
N VAL A 11 -4.33 -5.02 11.26
CA VAL A 11 -5.66 -4.43 10.97
C VAL A 11 -6.32 -5.17 9.82
N TYR A 12 -5.57 -5.52 8.76
CA TYR A 12 -6.10 -6.27 7.63
C TYR A 12 -6.63 -7.64 8.07
N LYS A 13 -5.80 -8.38 8.82
CA LYS A 13 -6.14 -9.72 9.31
C LYS A 13 -7.38 -9.71 10.20
N LYS A 14 -7.54 -8.67 11.03
CA LYS A 14 -8.61 -8.60 12.03
C LYS A 14 -9.94 -8.09 11.48
N TYR A 15 -9.89 -7.13 10.54
CA TYR A 15 -11.08 -6.38 10.16
C TYR A 15 -11.37 -6.35 8.65
N VAL A 16 -10.41 -6.74 7.80
CA VAL A 16 -10.55 -6.57 6.35
C VAL A 16 -10.72 -7.89 5.62
N SER A 17 -9.86 -8.87 5.95
CA SER A 17 -9.84 -10.19 5.32
C SER A 17 -11.20 -10.89 5.39
N GLY A 18 -11.75 -11.25 4.22
CA GLY A 18 -13.04 -11.94 4.08
C GLY A 18 -14.28 -11.05 4.17
N TYR A 19 -14.14 -9.76 4.47
CA TYR A 19 -15.26 -8.81 4.57
C TYR A 19 -15.32 -7.81 3.41
N TYR A 20 -14.15 -7.42 2.88
CA TYR A 20 -14.02 -6.39 1.85
C TYR A 20 -13.25 -6.90 0.62
N ASP A 21 -13.52 -8.14 0.21
CA ASP A 21 -12.79 -8.81 -0.87
C ASP A 21 -12.97 -8.12 -2.24
N HIS A 22 -13.98 -7.26 -2.39
CA HIS A 22 -14.19 -6.44 -3.58
C HIS A 22 -13.33 -5.17 -3.61
N CYS A 23 -12.79 -4.72 -2.47
CA CYS A 23 -11.96 -3.52 -2.40
C CYS A 23 -10.52 -3.79 -2.80
N ASP A 24 -9.89 -2.78 -3.39
CA ASP A 24 -8.44 -2.75 -3.58
C ASP A 24 -7.75 -2.47 -2.23
N ILE A 25 -6.54 -3.01 -2.08
CA ILE A 25 -5.80 -2.93 -0.81
C ILE A 25 -4.53 -2.11 -1.03
N TRP A 26 -4.35 -1.09 -0.19
CA TRP A 26 -3.10 -0.38 -0.01
C TRP A 26 -2.43 -0.84 1.27
N PHE A 27 -1.47 -1.74 1.13
CA PHE A 27 -0.88 -2.45 2.24
C PHE A 27 0.33 -1.69 2.80
N SER A 28 0.32 -1.41 4.10
CA SER A 28 1.43 -0.79 4.82
C SER A 28 2.25 -1.84 5.52
N ASP A 29 3.25 -2.35 4.81
CA ASP A 29 4.17 -3.36 5.34
C ASP A 29 5.52 -3.28 4.59
N PRO A 30 6.56 -2.70 5.21
CA PRO A 30 7.89 -2.65 4.62
C PRO A 30 8.55 -4.03 4.44
N ASP A 31 8.14 -5.03 5.22
CA ASP A 31 8.82 -6.31 5.35
C ASP A 31 8.08 -7.48 4.66
N MET A 32 6.76 -7.37 4.43
CA MET A 32 5.96 -8.44 3.82
C MET A 32 5.54 -8.18 2.37
N ARG A 33 5.62 -9.25 1.57
CA ARG A 33 5.28 -9.24 0.14
C ARG A 33 3.82 -9.60 -0.16
N GLN A 34 3.04 -10.08 0.80
CA GLN A 34 1.71 -10.70 0.58
C GLN A 34 0.74 -10.46 1.75
N LEU A 35 -0.56 -10.39 1.45
CA LEU A 35 -1.63 -10.30 2.46
C LEU A 35 -1.82 -11.66 3.15
N PRO A 36 -2.28 -11.71 4.42
CA PRO A 36 -2.38 -12.93 5.21
C PRO A 36 -3.36 -13.98 4.69
N ASP A 37 -4.26 -13.61 3.77
CA ASP A 37 -5.22 -14.51 3.12
C ASP A 37 -4.83 -14.86 1.68
N GLY A 38 -3.62 -14.48 1.24
CA GLY A 38 -3.13 -14.74 -0.11
C GLY A 38 -3.69 -13.81 -1.18
N LYS A 39 -4.57 -12.85 -0.84
CA LYS A 39 -5.02 -11.82 -1.78
C LYS A 39 -3.84 -10.94 -2.22
N SER A 40 -3.89 -10.45 -3.45
CA SER A 40 -2.93 -9.45 -3.92
C SER A 40 -3.31 -8.05 -3.41
N TRP A 41 -2.32 -7.31 -2.92
CA TRP A 41 -2.45 -5.86 -2.70
C TRP A 41 -2.30 -5.11 -4.03
N THR A 42 -2.88 -3.92 -4.10
CA THR A 42 -2.84 -3.03 -5.28
C THR A 42 -1.77 -1.97 -5.11
N PHE A 43 -1.59 -1.47 -3.89
CA PHE A 43 -0.50 -0.59 -3.49
C PHE A 43 0.25 -1.16 -2.29
N CYS A 44 1.54 -0.88 -2.20
CA CYS A 44 2.34 -1.20 -1.03
C CYS A 44 3.12 0.04 -0.57
N GLN A 45 2.93 0.43 0.69
CA GLN A 45 3.80 1.37 1.38
C GLN A 45 5.00 0.59 1.92
N TYR A 46 6.14 0.74 1.25
CA TYR A 46 7.32 -0.08 1.51
C TYR A 46 8.37 0.64 2.37
N SER A 47 8.17 1.92 2.68
CA SER A 47 9.07 2.67 3.55
C SER A 47 8.32 3.84 4.18
N PHE A 48 8.62 4.10 5.45
CA PHE A 48 8.23 5.31 6.18
C PHE A 48 9.34 6.36 6.17
N GLU A 49 10.51 6.04 5.60
CA GLU A 49 11.77 6.76 5.79
C GLU A 49 12.27 7.39 4.49
N GLY A 50 11.37 7.58 3.51
CA GLY A 50 11.72 8.12 2.21
C GLY A 50 12.32 9.52 2.29
N GLN A 51 13.35 9.74 1.49
CA GLN A 51 13.95 11.04 1.27
C GLN A 51 13.86 11.37 -0.22
N LEU A 52 13.29 12.53 -0.54
CA LEU A 52 13.13 12.99 -1.91
C LEU A 52 14.01 14.21 -2.14
N LYS A 53 14.75 14.21 -3.26
CA LYS A 53 15.54 15.36 -3.68
C LYS A 53 14.60 16.56 -3.89
N GLY A 54 14.85 17.67 -3.20
CA GLY A 54 14.02 18.87 -3.23
C GLY A 54 12.92 18.92 -2.16
N ALA A 55 12.81 17.89 -1.33
CA ALA A 55 12.06 17.94 -0.08
C ALA A 55 13.04 18.22 1.08
N ASP A 56 13.57 19.45 1.12
CA ASP A 56 14.66 19.82 2.02
C ASP A 56 14.12 20.38 3.35
N GLY A 57 14.31 19.62 4.44
CA GLY A 57 13.90 19.97 5.80
C GLY A 57 14.59 19.09 6.85
N LYS A 58 14.65 19.55 8.11
CA LYS A 58 15.46 18.90 9.17
C LYS A 58 15.07 17.45 9.47
N ILE A 59 13.81 17.04 9.27
CA ILE A 59 13.34 15.66 9.35
C ILE A 59 12.13 15.54 8.43
N MET A 60 12.30 15.09 7.18
CA MET A 60 11.20 14.70 6.31
C MET A 60 11.31 13.20 6.03
N LYS A 61 10.46 12.45 6.73
CA LYS A 61 10.25 11.02 6.54
C LYS A 61 9.02 10.88 5.65
N ILE A 62 9.25 10.55 4.38
CA ILE A 62 8.19 10.46 3.37
C ILE A 62 7.82 9.00 3.17
N ASP A 63 6.53 8.72 3.27
CA ASP A 63 6.02 7.40 2.93
C ASP A 63 6.22 7.11 1.45
N LEU A 64 6.99 6.08 1.14
CA LEU A 64 7.21 5.63 -0.23
C LEU A 64 6.30 4.46 -0.54
N ASN A 65 5.67 4.56 -1.71
CA ASN A 65 4.63 3.64 -2.14
C ASN A 65 4.92 3.13 -3.55
N VAL A 66 4.47 1.91 -3.83
CA VAL A 66 4.55 1.30 -5.15
C VAL A 66 3.19 0.74 -5.55
N TYR A 67 2.86 0.88 -6.83
CA TYR A 67 1.70 0.27 -7.46
C TYR A 67 2.05 -1.10 -8.04
N ARG A 68 1.20 -2.10 -7.82
CA ARG A 68 1.39 -3.48 -8.30
C ARG A 68 0.96 -3.65 -9.75
N GLY A 69 1.61 -2.94 -10.66
CA GLY A 69 1.27 -3.04 -12.07
C GLY A 69 2.28 -2.36 -12.98
N SER A 70 1.90 -2.25 -14.25
CA SER A 70 2.71 -1.57 -15.26
C SER A 70 2.42 -0.07 -15.28
N ARG A 71 3.35 0.71 -15.83
CA ARG A 71 3.09 2.13 -16.12
C ARG A 71 1.90 2.33 -17.06
N PHE A 72 1.64 1.38 -17.96
CA PHE A 72 0.47 1.44 -18.85
C PHE A 72 -0.83 1.25 -18.07
N SER A 73 -0.92 0.22 -17.21
CA SER A 73 -2.13 -0.03 -16.42
C SER A 73 -2.41 1.09 -15.41
N TRP A 74 -1.37 1.76 -14.89
CA TRP A 74 -1.50 2.94 -14.04
C TRP A 74 -2.31 4.08 -14.67
N LEU A 75 -2.20 4.28 -16.00
CA LEU A 75 -2.93 5.35 -16.70
C LEU A 75 -4.45 5.11 -16.75
N PHE A 76 -4.89 3.89 -16.46
CA PHE A 76 -6.29 3.46 -16.50
C PHE A 76 -6.78 2.94 -15.14
N TYR A 77 -5.96 3.08 -14.10
CA TYR A 77 -6.34 2.78 -12.73
C TYR A 77 -6.99 4.02 -12.12
#